data_AF-A0A9D2DYJ4-F1
#
_entry.id   AF-A0A9D2DYJ4-F1
#
_cell.length_a   1.000
_cell.length_b   1.000
_cell.length_c   1.000
_cell.angle_alpha   90.00
_cell.angle_beta   90.00
_cell.angle_gamma   90.00
#
_symmetry.space_group_name_H-M   'P 1'
#
loop_
_entity.id
_entity.type
_entity.pdbx_description
1 polymer ?
#
loop_
_entity_poly.entity_id
_entity_poly.type
_entity_poly.pdbx_seq_one_letter_code
_entity_poly.pdbx_strand_id
1 'polypeptide(L)'
;MTIDIVDLTDEKYSDLNAVQMAMVRAAQVKKNEIVAEAEEEKASIQRELVANNFARSYVQVMANARINAAQLEAINALKEDLDYQLAYEALASEGNEMGPYQYPSNPNYNLTPSQRFLVVREYYMSVTDDPDARLQAYAGDTLARSYLGEYYATLYDLLASYC
;
A
#
# COMPACT_ATOMS: atom_id res chain seq x y z
N MET A 1 10.03 -10.81 -15.52
CA MET A 1 9.71 -10.71 -14.09
C MET A 1 8.84 -11.90 -13.73
N THR A 2 9.22 -12.65 -12.70
CA THR A 2 8.42 -13.77 -12.17
C THR A 2 7.68 -13.27 -10.94
N ILE A 3 6.38 -13.59 -10.81
CA ILE A 3 5.57 -13.20 -9.65
C ILE A 3 5.63 -14.34 -8.63
N ASP A 4 6.10 -14.02 -7.43
CA ASP A 4 6.25 -14.94 -6.30
C ASP A 4 6.09 -14.23 -4.93
N ILE A 5 5.57 -12.99 -4.92
CA ILE A 5 5.11 -12.30 -3.70
C ILE A 5 3.80 -12.91 -3.17
N VAL A 6 2.98 -13.43 -4.09
CA VAL A 6 1.72 -14.14 -3.82
C VAL A 6 1.69 -15.44 -4.61
N ASP A 7 0.90 -16.41 -4.15
CA ASP A 7 0.60 -17.63 -4.91
C ASP A 7 -0.64 -17.38 -5.77
N LEU A 8 -0.47 -17.22 -7.08
CA LEU A 8 -1.59 -16.97 -7.99
C LEU A 8 -2.55 -18.17 -8.11
N THR A 9 -2.21 -19.32 -7.53
CA THR A 9 -3.12 -20.48 -7.44
C THR A 9 -4.04 -20.43 -6.23
N ASP A 10 -3.76 -19.58 -5.23
CA ASP A 10 -4.69 -19.33 -4.13
C ASP A 10 -5.96 -18.66 -4.67
N GLU A 11 -7.12 -19.13 -4.21
CA GLU A 11 -8.45 -18.63 -4.60
C GLU A 11 -8.59 -17.11 -4.40
N LYS A 12 -7.93 -16.54 -3.38
CA LYS A 12 -7.94 -15.10 -3.14
C LYS A 12 -7.22 -14.25 -4.21
N TYR A 13 -6.41 -14.87 -5.08
CA TYR A 13 -5.68 -14.18 -6.13
C TYR A 13 -5.94 -14.75 -7.54
N SER A 14 -6.84 -15.74 -7.67
CA SER A 14 -7.12 -16.38 -8.97
C SER A 14 -7.91 -15.47 -9.92
N ASP A 15 -8.78 -14.61 -9.37
CA ASP A 15 -9.72 -13.79 -10.14
C ASP A 15 -9.42 -12.28 -10.06
N LEU A 16 -8.14 -11.93 -9.98
CA LEU A 16 -7.72 -10.52 -9.92
C LEU A 16 -8.01 -9.80 -11.25
N ASN A 17 -8.67 -8.65 -11.16
CA ASN A 17 -8.87 -7.78 -12.31
C ASN A 17 -7.56 -7.08 -12.74
N ALA A 18 -7.59 -6.33 -13.84
CA ALA A 18 -6.39 -5.69 -14.39
C ALA A 18 -5.70 -4.70 -13.41
N VAL A 19 -6.47 -3.99 -12.59
CA VAL A 19 -5.96 -3.03 -11.58
C VAL A 19 -5.32 -3.79 -10.42
N GLN A 20 -6.02 -4.79 -9.88
CA GLN A 20 -5.53 -5.66 -8.82
C GLN A 20 -4.24 -6.40 -9.25
N MET A 21 -4.17 -6.87 -10.50
CA MET A 21 -2.96 -7.48 -11.04
C MET A 21 -1.81 -6.47 -11.20
N ALA A 22 -2.10 -5.20 -11.48
CA ALA A 22 -1.09 -4.16 -11.49
C ALA A 22 -0.53 -3.89 -10.08
N MET A 23 -1.37 -3.94 -9.05
CA MET A 23 -0.94 -3.86 -7.64
C MET A 23 0.00 -5.01 -7.28
N VAL A 24 -0.35 -6.25 -7.63
CA VAL A 24 0.52 -7.43 -7.42
C VAL A 24 1.87 -7.26 -8.12
N ARG A 25 1.87 -6.75 -9.36
CA ARG A 25 3.12 -6.48 -10.10
C ARG A 25 3.96 -5.40 -9.41
N ALA A 26 3.35 -4.33 -8.91
CA ALA A 26 4.06 -3.28 -8.20
C ALA A 26 4.68 -3.80 -6.90
N ALA A 27 3.95 -4.60 -6.13
CA ALA A 27 4.46 -5.29 -4.95
C ALA A 27 5.62 -6.25 -5.31
N GLN A 28 5.51 -6.98 -6.42
CA GLN A 28 6.60 -7.85 -6.88
C GLN A 28 7.88 -7.08 -7.20
N VAL A 29 7.77 -5.90 -7.83
CA VAL A 29 8.94 -5.04 -8.10
C VAL A 29 9.62 -4.65 -6.81
N LYS A 30 8.85 -4.17 -5.81
CA LYS A 30 9.38 -3.83 -4.48
C LYS A 30 10.04 -5.02 -3.78
N LYS A 31 9.44 -6.22 -3.86
CA LYS A 31 10.05 -7.46 -3.34
C LYS A 31 11.42 -7.71 -3.98
N ASN A 32 11.52 -7.56 -5.30
CA ASN A 32 12.79 -7.76 -6.01
C ASN A 32 13.85 -6.73 -5.59
N GLU A 33 13.45 -5.47 -5.35
CA GLU A 33 14.33 -4.42 -4.82
C GLU A 33 14.85 -4.80 -3.41
N ILE A 34 13.97 -5.19 -2.49
CA ILE A 34 14.34 -5.65 -1.15
C ILE A 34 15.34 -6.83 -1.20
N VAL A 35 15.10 -7.79 -2.09
CA VAL A 35 16.00 -8.93 -2.28
C VAL A 35 17.37 -8.47 -2.82
N ALA A 36 17.38 -7.57 -3.80
CA ALA A 36 18.61 -7.05 -4.38
C ALA A 36 19.44 -6.25 -3.37
N GLU A 37 18.80 -5.37 -2.58
CA GLU A 37 19.44 -4.60 -1.51
C GLU A 37 20.04 -5.52 -0.44
N ALA A 38 19.31 -6.57 -0.02
CA ALA A 38 19.82 -7.54 0.94
C ALA A 38 21.04 -8.31 0.41
N GLU A 39 21.05 -8.70 -0.87
CA GLU A 39 22.21 -9.34 -1.49
C GLU A 39 23.41 -8.39 -1.64
N GLU A 40 23.16 -7.12 -1.96
CA GLU A 40 24.21 -6.10 -2.01
C GLU A 40 24.84 -5.85 -0.63
N GLU A 41 24.03 -5.76 0.43
CA GLU A 41 24.49 -5.60 1.81
C GLU A 41 25.37 -6.79 2.23
N LYS A 42 24.91 -8.03 1.99
CA LYS A 42 25.70 -9.25 2.25
C LYS A 42 27.03 -9.23 1.50
N ALA A 43 27.02 -8.85 0.22
CA ALA A 43 28.23 -8.76 -0.58
C ALA A 43 29.20 -7.68 -0.06
N SER A 44 28.68 -6.55 0.43
CA SER A 44 29.50 -5.49 1.04
C SER A 44 30.18 -5.95 2.31
N ILE A 45 29.42 -6.54 3.24
CA ILE A 45 29.96 -7.10 4.48
C ILE A 45 31.03 -8.16 4.19
N GLN A 46 30.79 -9.01 3.19
CA GLN A 46 31.78 -10.02 2.81
C GLN A 46 33.10 -9.39 2.33
N ARG A 47 33.04 -8.33 1.52
CA ARG A 47 34.24 -7.60 1.07
C ARG A 47 34.98 -6.98 2.25
N GLU A 48 34.25 -6.38 3.19
CA GLU A 48 34.84 -5.77 4.39
C GLU A 48 35.53 -6.82 5.29
N LEU A 49 34.89 -7.97 5.51
CA LEU A 49 35.47 -9.05 6.30
C LEU A 49 36.73 -9.63 5.64
N VAL A 50 36.74 -9.76 4.31
CA VAL A 50 37.95 -10.17 3.57
C VAL A 50 39.06 -9.14 3.71
N ALA A 51 38.76 -7.86 3.51
CA ALA A 51 39.75 -6.77 3.61
C ALA A 51 40.39 -6.68 5.01
N ASN A 52 39.61 -7.00 6.06
CA ASN A 52 40.06 -6.97 7.44
C ASN A 52 40.56 -8.34 7.96
N ASN A 53 40.71 -9.34 7.08
CA ASN A 53 41.18 -10.69 7.42
C ASN A 53 40.28 -11.46 8.44
N PHE A 54 38.99 -11.11 8.49
CA PHE A 54 37.94 -11.75 9.31
C PHE A 54 37.00 -12.65 8.48
N ALA A 55 37.36 -12.99 7.24
CA ALA A 55 36.50 -13.72 6.29
C ALA A 55 36.00 -15.10 6.78
N ARG A 56 36.68 -15.72 7.75
CA ARG A 56 36.30 -17.02 8.34
C ARG A 56 35.65 -16.90 9.73
N SER A 57 35.33 -15.67 10.14
CA SER A 57 34.74 -15.41 11.45
C SER A 57 33.23 -15.71 11.45
N TYR A 58 32.70 -15.99 12.64
CA TYR A 58 31.26 -16.14 12.87
C TYR A 58 30.47 -14.84 12.59
N VAL A 59 31.16 -13.71 12.41
CA VAL A 59 30.57 -12.41 12.09
C VAL A 59 29.79 -12.47 10.78
N GLN A 60 30.30 -13.15 9.75
CA GLN A 60 29.60 -13.29 8.47
C GLN A 60 28.27 -14.03 8.63
N VAL A 61 28.26 -15.12 9.40
CA VAL A 61 27.07 -15.94 9.64
C VAL A 61 26.00 -15.13 10.36
N MET A 62 26.40 -14.40 11.42
CA MET A 62 25.50 -13.54 12.18
C MET A 62 24.95 -12.38 11.35
N ALA A 63 25.80 -11.74 10.55
CA ALA A 63 25.38 -10.65 9.66
C ALA A 63 24.36 -11.13 8.63
N ASN A 64 24.64 -12.26 7.95
CA ASN A 64 23.71 -12.84 6.98
C ASN A 64 22.38 -13.25 7.63
N ALA A 65 22.41 -13.83 8.84
CA ALA A 65 21.19 -14.17 9.56
C ALA A 65 20.33 -12.93 9.90
N ARG A 66 20.97 -11.84 10.35
CA ARG A 66 20.30 -10.56 10.60
C ARG A 66 19.67 -9.99 9.33
N ILE A 67 20.41 -9.95 8.23
CA ILE A 67 19.93 -9.41 6.95
C ILE A 67 18.78 -10.27 6.42
N ASN A 68 18.89 -11.59 6.47
CA ASN A 68 17.81 -12.49 6.06
C ASN A 68 16.54 -12.29 6.89
N ALA A 69 16.68 -12.06 8.20
CA ALA A 69 15.53 -11.80 9.07
C ALA A 69 14.84 -10.47 8.72
N ALA A 70 15.61 -9.40 8.54
CA ALA A 70 15.09 -8.09 8.13
C ALA A 70 14.43 -8.13 6.74
N GLN A 71 15.06 -8.83 5.79
CA GLN A 71 14.53 -9.06 4.45
C GLN A 71 13.17 -9.79 4.52
N LEU A 72 13.06 -10.84 5.33
CA LEU A 72 11.82 -11.60 5.49
C LEU A 72 10.72 -10.73 6.14
N GLU A 73 11.05 -9.96 7.16
CA GLU A 73 10.12 -9.03 7.81
C GLU A 73 9.58 -7.99 6.82
N ALA A 74 10.45 -7.37 6.02
CA ALA A 74 10.06 -6.40 5.01
C ALA A 74 9.16 -7.01 3.93
N ILE A 75 9.46 -8.23 3.46
CA ILE A 75 8.62 -8.94 2.48
C ILE A 75 7.25 -9.29 3.07
N ASN A 76 7.20 -9.70 4.34
CA ASN A 76 5.93 -10.02 5.00
C ASN A 76 5.06 -8.77 5.18
N ALA A 77 5.64 -7.66 5.62
CA ALA A 77 4.93 -6.38 5.74
C ALA A 77 4.38 -5.92 4.38
N LEU A 78 5.18 -6.06 3.31
CA LEU A 78 4.75 -5.75 1.94
C LEU A 78 3.59 -6.65 1.48
N LYS A 79 3.61 -7.94 1.83
CA LYS A 79 2.52 -8.87 1.49
C LYS A 79 1.24 -8.54 2.25
N GLU A 80 1.34 -8.18 3.53
CA GLU A 80 0.20 -7.78 4.34
C GLU A 80 -0.45 -6.48 3.82
N ASP A 81 0.36 -5.49 3.44
CA ASP A 81 -0.11 -4.26 2.78
C ASP A 81 -0.81 -4.56 1.45
N LEU A 82 -0.24 -5.44 0.61
CA LEU A 82 -0.87 -5.88 -0.64
C LEU A 82 -2.23 -6.55 -0.38
N ASP A 83 -2.31 -7.47 0.59
CA ASP A 83 -3.55 -8.17 0.93
C ASP A 83 -4.64 -7.19 1.39
N TYR A 84 -4.25 -6.18 2.16
CA TYR A 84 -5.16 -5.11 2.58
C TYR A 84 -5.65 -4.27 1.39
N GLN A 85 -4.75 -3.87 0.49
CA GLN A 85 -5.09 -3.09 -0.71
C GLN A 85 -6.03 -3.85 -1.64
N LEU A 86 -5.76 -5.14 -1.88
CA LEU A 86 -6.60 -5.98 -2.74
C LEU A 86 -8.00 -6.18 -2.16
N ALA A 87 -8.10 -6.43 -0.84
CA ALA A 87 -9.38 -6.56 -0.16
C ALA A 87 -10.18 -5.24 -0.21
N TYR A 88 -9.50 -4.12 -0.03
CA TYR A 88 -10.12 -2.79 -0.13
C TYR A 88 -10.65 -2.49 -1.53
N GLU A 89 -9.86 -2.75 -2.57
CA GLU A 89 -10.29 -2.61 -3.97
C GLU A 89 -11.48 -3.50 -4.32
N ALA A 90 -11.48 -4.76 -3.84
CA ALA A 90 -12.60 -5.67 -4.06
C ALA A 90 -13.90 -5.07 -3.51
N LEU A 91 -13.88 -4.59 -2.26
CA LEU A 91 -15.01 -3.92 -1.62
C LEU A 91 -15.41 -2.65 -2.37
N ALA A 92 -14.44 -1.84 -2.81
CA ALA A 92 -14.70 -0.61 -3.55
C ALA A 92 -15.28 -0.87 -4.96
N SER A 93 -15.03 -2.04 -5.55
CA SER A 93 -15.47 -2.35 -6.92
C SER A 93 -16.87 -2.98 -7.01
N GLU A 94 -17.35 -3.63 -5.95
CA GLU A 94 -18.63 -4.35 -5.93
C GLU A 94 -19.83 -3.40 -5.84
N GLY A 95 -20.27 -2.82 -6.96
CA GLY A 95 -21.44 -1.95 -7.01
C GLY A 95 -22.75 -2.50 -6.42
N ASN A 96 -23.78 -1.66 -6.43
CA ASN A 96 -25.16 -2.03 -6.09
C ASN A 96 -26.06 -1.85 -7.33
N GLU A 97 -27.38 -1.85 -7.13
CA GLU A 97 -28.37 -1.64 -8.20
C GLU A 97 -28.19 -0.31 -8.96
N MET A 98 -27.47 0.66 -8.39
CA MET A 98 -27.15 1.96 -9.01
C MET A 98 -25.86 1.95 -9.84
N GLY A 99 -25.16 0.81 -9.92
CA GLY A 99 -23.91 0.64 -10.65
C GLY A 99 -22.69 0.47 -9.74
N PRO A 100 -21.45 0.57 -10.27
CA PRO A 100 -20.22 0.49 -9.48
C PRO A 100 -20.21 1.49 -8.33
N TYR A 101 -19.57 1.15 -7.21
CA TYR A 101 -19.39 2.15 -6.16
C TYR A 101 -18.41 3.22 -6.61
N GLN A 102 -18.80 4.47 -6.37
CA GLN A 102 -18.00 5.63 -6.71
C GLN A 102 -18.42 6.80 -5.83
N TYR A 103 -17.48 7.43 -5.15
CA TYR A 103 -17.78 8.71 -4.49
C TYR A 103 -17.75 9.85 -5.53
N PRO A 104 -18.71 10.80 -5.52
CA PRO A 104 -19.88 10.91 -4.64
C PRO A 104 -21.16 10.24 -5.19
N SER A 105 -21.16 9.76 -6.43
CA SER A 105 -22.38 9.34 -7.17
C SER A 105 -23.07 8.08 -6.63
N ASN A 106 -22.31 7.11 -6.12
CA ASN A 106 -22.76 5.85 -5.54
C ASN A 106 -21.84 5.42 -4.37
N PRO A 107 -21.94 6.04 -3.18
CA PRO A 107 -21.04 5.79 -2.06
C PRO A 107 -21.23 4.39 -1.45
N ASN A 108 -20.12 3.73 -1.09
CA ASN A 108 -20.11 2.40 -0.50
C ASN A 108 -20.19 2.41 1.03
N TYR A 109 -21.38 2.17 1.58
CA TYR A 109 -21.58 2.07 3.03
C TYR A 109 -21.14 0.74 3.66
N ASN A 110 -20.70 -0.25 2.87
CA ASN A 110 -20.10 -1.48 3.42
C ASN A 110 -18.63 -1.28 3.82
N LEU A 111 -17.99 -0.20 3.36
CA LEU A 111 -16.65 0.18 3.79
C LEU A 111 -16.64 0.59 5.27
N THR A 112 -15.58 0.21 5.97
CA THR A 112 -15.29 0.72 7.32
C THR A 112 -15.04 2.23 7.30
N PRO A 113 -15.21 2.94 8.43
CA PRO A 113 -14.96 4.39 8.48
C PRO A 113 -13.58 4.81 7.95
N SER A 114 -12.53 4.07 8.32
CA SER A 114 -11.15 4.32 7.84
C SER A 114 -11.01 4.13 6.33
N GLN A 115 -11.72 3.17 5.76
CA GLN A 115 -11.74 2.92 4.31
C GLN A 115 -12.48 4.04 3.56
N ARG A 116 -13.64 4.48 4.08
CA ARG A 116 -14.37 5.63 3.51
C ARG A 116 -13.53 6.90 3.53
N PHE A 117 -12.75 7.11 4.60
CA PHE A 117 -11.81 8.22 4.70
C PHE A 117 -10.82 8.24 3.53
N LEU A 118 -10.25 7.09 3.16
CA LEU A 118 -9.34 6.97 2.03
C LEU A 118 -10.04 7.28 0.69
N VAL A 119 -11.23 6.71 0.44
CA VAL A 119 -12.02 7.01 -0.77
C VAL A 119 -12.25 8.51 -0.93
N VAL A 120 -12.73 9.18 0.12
CA VAL A 120 -13.06 10.62 0.06
C VAL A 120 -11.78 11.44 -0.10
N ARG A 121 -10.72 11.10 0.62
CA ARG A 121 -9.41 11.75 0.46
C ARG A 121 -8.92 11.65 -0.99
N GLU A 122 -8.92 10.46 -1.57
CA GLU A 122 -8.44 10.23 -2.93
C GLU A 122 -9.27 10.99 -3.97
N TYR A 123 -10.59 11.03 -3.81
CA TYR A 123 -11.46 11.86 -4.63
C TYR A 123 -11.03 13.33 -4.61
N TYR A 124 -10.88 13.94 -3.43
CA TYR A 124 -10.49 15.36 -3.36
C TYR A 124 -9.06 15.64 -3.82
N MET A 125 -8.15 14.68 -3.64
CA MET A 125 -6.78 14.80 -4.14
C MET A 125 -6.69 14.63 -5.66
N SER A 126 -7.68 14.01 -6.31
CA SER A 126 -7.69 13.81 -7.78
C SER A 126 -8.52 14.83 -8.55
N VAL A 127 -9.52 15.45 -7.91
CA VAL A 127 -10.42 16.42 -8.58
C VAL A 127 -9.76 17.76 -8.89
N THR A 128 -8.80 18.20 -8.06
CA THR A 128 -8.09 19.46 -8.25
C THR A 128 -6.72 19.44 -7.57
N ASP A 129 -5.72 20.05 -8.22
CA ASP A 129 -4.39 20.25 -7.67
C ASP A 129 -4.32 21.47 -6.72
N ASP A 130 -5.24 22.43 -6.87
CA ASP A 130 -5.31 23.65 -6.04
C ASP A 130 -5.79 23.32 -4.60
N PRO A 131 -4.93 23.50 -3.58
CA PRO A 131 -5.27 23.19 -2.19
C PRO A 131 -6.45 24.00 -1.64
N ASP A 132 -6.55 25.28 -1.96
CA ASP A 132 -7.60 26.16 -1.43
C ASP A 132 -8.96 25.80 -2.04
N ALA A 133 -8.98 25.56 -3.36
CA ALA A 133 -10.19 25.09 -4.05
C ALA A 133 -10.64 23.72 -3.53
N ARG A 134 -9.69 22.81 -3.24
CA ARG A 134 -9.97 21.49 -2.65
C ARG A 134 -10.62 21.62 -1.28
N LEU A 135 -10.02 22.44 -0.39
CA LEU A 135 -10.52 22.63 0.96
C LEU A 135 -11.91 23.26 0.95
N GLN A 136 -12.16 24.24 0.08
CA GLN A 136 -13.47 24.85 -0.08
C GLN A 136 -14.52 23.86 -0.61
N ALA A 137 -14.17 23.05 -1.61
CA ALA A 137 -15.07 22.03 -2.16
C ALA A 137 -15.41 20.96 -1.12
N TYR A 138 -14.44 20.56 -0.30
CA TYR A 138 -14.66 19.63 0.81
C TYR A 138 -15.55 20.24 1.90
N ALA A 139 -15.29 21.49 2.29
CA ALA A 139 -16.06 22.19 3.32
C ALA A 139 -17.56 22.31 2.98
N GLY A 140 -17.89 22.39 1.69
CA GLY A 140 -19.27 22.47 1.19
C GLY A 140 -19.96 21.11 1.02
N ASP A 141 -19.26 19.99 1.18
CA ASP A 141 -19.81 18.67 0.88
C ASP A 141 -20.57 18.06 2.07
N THR A 142 -21.89 18.17 1.99
CA THR A 142 -22.80 17.59 2.99
C THR A 142 -22.81 16.06 2.97
N LEU A 143 -22.54 15.42 1.82
CA LEU A 143 -22.41 13.97 1.75
C LEU A 143 -21.17 13.54 2.52
N ALA A 144 -20.01 14.17 2.29
CA ALA A 144 -18.77 13.86 3.01
C ALA A 144 -18.97 13.93 4.53
N ARG A 145 -19.68 14.94 5.03
CA ARG A 145 -19.99 15.09 6.46
C ARG A 145 -20.77 13.92 7.03
N SER A 146 -21.81 13.45 6.33
CA SER A 146 -22.60 12.29 6.77
C SER A 146 -21.88 10.96 6.56
N TYR A 147 -21.11 10.84 5.48
CA TYR A 147 -20.45 9.61 5.05
C TYR A 147 -19.23 9.26 5.90
N LEU A 148 -18.47 10.28 6.35
CA LEU A 148 -17.29 10.15 7.20
C LEU A 148 -17.59 10.26 8.70
N GLY A 149 -18.67 10.92 9.09
CA GLY A 149 -19.02 11.12 10.51
C GLY A 149 -17.89 11.82 11.27
N GLU A 150 -17.40 11.19 12.33
CA GLU A 150 -16.33 11.73 13.19
C GLU A 150 -15.01 12.00 12.43
N TYR A 151 -14.74 11.24 11.37
CA TYR A 151 -13.54 11.40 10.56
C TYR A 151 -13.58 12.61 9.62
N TYR A 152 -14.73 13.28 9.49
CA TYR A 152 -14.87 14.46 8.63
C TYR A 152 -13.91 15.59 9.04
N ALA A 153 -13.81 15.87 10.35
CA ALA A 153 -12.93 16.90 10.88
C ALA A 153 -11.45 16.53 10.67
N THR A 154 -11.10 15.27 10.88
CA THR A 154 -9.73 14.78 10.65
C THR A 154 -9.30 14.93 9.20
N LEU A 155 -10.18 14.65 8.23
CA LEU A 155 -9.85 14.84 6.83
C LEU A 155 -9.76 16.33 6.47
N TYR A 156 -10.59 17.18 7.08
CA TYR A 156 -10.48 18.63 6.92
C TYR A 156 -9.08 19.13 7.31
N ASP A 157 -8.63 18.76 8.51
CA ASP A 157 -7.33 19.19 9.05
C ASP A 157 -6.17 18.66 8.19
N LEU A 158 -6.29 17.42 7.69
CA LEU A 158 -5.32 16.85 6.77
C LEU A 158 -5.27 17.61 5.45
N LEU A 159 -6.42 17.91 4.83
CA LEU A 159 -6.46 18.65 3.57
C LEU A 159 -5.91 20.08 3.74
N ALA A 160 -6.24 20.73 4.84
CA ALA A 160 -5.73 22.05 5.19
C ALA A 160 -4.20 22.08 5.41
N SER A 161 -3.60 20.95 5.81
CA SER A 161 -2.14 20.86 5.97
C SER A 161 -1.37 20.92 4.64
N TYR A 162 -2.05 20.79 3.50
CA TYR A 162 -1.48 20.94 2.16
C TYR A 162 -1.62 22.36 1.58
N CYS A 163 -2.34 23.26 2.27
CA CYS A 163 -2.49 24.67 1.89
C CYS A 163 -1.27 25.51 2.31
#